data_AF-A0A947JRC8-F1
#
_entry.id   AF-A0A947JRC8-F1
#
_cell.length_a   1.000
_cell.length_b   1.000
_cell.length_c   1.000
_cell.angle_alpha   90.00
_cell.angle_beta   90.00
_cell.angle_gamma   90.00
#
_symmetry.space_group_name_H-M   'P 1'
#
loop_
_entity.id
_entity.type
_entity.pdbx_description
1 polymer ?
#
loop_
_entity_poly.entity_id
_entity_poly.type
_entity_poly.pdbx_seq_one_letter_code
_entity_poly.pdbx_strand_id
1 'polypeptide(L)'
;MKRIALPGILLLITFLALAAANDHAFCGQMRKISLTDGSVLYGEIAGFNDGVYSVQTKDAGLLQIEEANVRSIGMIGNQAAEAPKEEEYSGPSQAVVQAGVDALKRAMQNNPAVMGS
;
A
#
# COMPACT_ATOMS: atom_id res chain seq x y z
N MET A 1 -13.70 2.73 61.94
CA MET A 1 -14.41 3.22 60.73
C MET A 1 -13.42 3.37 59.56
N LYS A 2 -12.74 2.30 59.11
CA LYS A 2 -11.78 2.35 57.99
C LYS A 2 -11.62 0.94 57.39
N ARG A 3 -12.68 0.38 56.80
CA ARG A 3 -12.60 -0.93 56.09
C ARG A 3 -13.25 -0.93 54.70
N ILE A 4 -13.93 0.16 54.34
CA ILE A 4 -14.62 0.32 53.04
C ILE A 4 -13.68 0.96 52.00
N ALA A 5 -12.59 1.60 52.42
CA ALA A 5 -11.65 2.27 51.51
C ALA A 5 -10.85 1.29 50.62
N LEU A 6 -10.57 0.08 51.10
CA LEU A 6 -9.74 -0.88 50.36
C LEU A 6 -10.42 -1.46 49.10
N PRO A 7 -11.68 -1.95 49.14
CA PRO A 7 -12.34 -2.44 47.93
C PRO A 7 -12.70 -1.31 46.95
N GLY A 8 -13.01 -0.11 47.47
CA GLY A 8 -13.32 1.05 46.62
C GLY A 8 -12.12 1.54 45.81
N ILE A 9 -10.92 1.55 46.41
CA ILE A 9 -9.68 1.89 45.70
C ILE A 9 -9.35 0.83 44.63
N LEU A 10 -9.59 -0.45 44.92
CA LEU A 10 -9.33 -1.53 43.96
C LEU A 10 -10.25 -1.42 42.74
N LEU A 11 -11.55 -1.15 42.95
CA LEU A 11 -12.52 -0.93 41.88
C LEU A 11 -12.17 0.32 41.04
N LEU A 12 -11.71 1.39 41.69
CA LEU A 12 -11.30 2.62 41.01
C LEU A 12 -10.05 2.41 40.14
N ILE A 13 -9.06 1.63 40.61
CA ILE A 13 -7.85 1.29 39.84
C ILE A 13 -8.22 0.39 38.65
N THR A 14 -9.13 -0.58 38.82
CA THR A 14 -9.60 -1.43 37.72
C THR A 14 -10.36 -0.63 36.67
N PHE A 15 -11.22 0.31 37.09
CA PHE A 15 -11.95 1.18 36.17
C PHE A 15 -11.01 2.13 35.40
N LEU A 16 -9.99 2.65 36.08
CA LEU A 16 -8.98 3.53 35.46
C LEU A 16 -8.08 2.77 34.46
N ALA A 17 -7.75 1.51 34.74
CA ALA A 17 -6.97 0.66 33.84
C ALA A 17 -7.73 0.30 32.56
N LEU A 18 -9.06 0.17 32.62
CA LEU A 18 -9.89 -0.14 31.45
C LEU A 18 -10.04 1.07 30.50
N ALA A 19 -10.00 2.29 31.04
CA ALA A 19 -10.06 3.51 30.24
C ALA A 19 -8.77 3.77 29.42
N ALA A 20 -7.63 3.27 29.88
CA ALA A 20 -6.32 3.50 29.26
C ALA A 20 -6.00 2.57 28.07
N ALA A 21 -6.81 1.53 27.82
CA ALA A 21 -6.54 0.54 26.78
C ALA A 21 -6.98 0.96 25.37
N ASN A 22 -7.65 2.11 25.20
CA ASN A 22 -8.19 2.54 23.91
C ASN A 22 -7.25 3.44 23.10
N ASP A 23 -6.04 3.73 23.59
CA ASP A 23 -5.07 4.58 22.89
C ASP A 23 -4.15 3.73 21.99
N HIS A 24 -4.75 2.98 21.07
CA HIS A 24 -4.03 2.56 19.87
C HIS A 24 -3.97 3.75 18.92
N ALA A 25 -3.19 4.76 19.30
CA ALA A 25 -2.71 5.79 18.39
C ALA A 25 -1.79 5.10 17.37
N PHE A 26 -2.40 4.45 16.38
CA PHE A 26 -1.73 4.13 15.13
C PHE A 26 -1.26 5.47 14.58
N CYS A 27 0.02 5.77 14.76
CA CYS A 27 0.74 6.77 14.00
C CYS A 27 0.74 6.26 12.55
N GLY A 28 -0.37 6.47 11.87
CA GLY A 28 -0.62 5.91 10.55
C GLY A 28 0.31 6.60 9.58
N GLN A 29 0.96 5.83 8.71
CA GLN A 29 1.79 6.46 7.68
C GLN A 29 0.89 7.28 6.76
N MET A 30 1.26 8.54 6.53
CA MET A 30 0.55 9.44 5.62
C MET A 30 0.48 8.82 4.22
N ARG A 31 -0.74 8.67 3.70
CA ARG A 31 -1.02 8.06 2.39
C ARG A 31 -1.67 9.06 1.45
N LYS A 32 -1.40 8.86 0.17
CA LYS A 32 -2.07 9.52 -0.95
C LYS A 32 -3.19 8.60 -1.43
N ILE A 33 -4.44 9.02 -1.25
CA ILE A 33 -5.62 8.31 -1.73
C ILE A 33 -6.12 9.02 -2.97
N SER A 34 -6.07 8.35 -4.12
CA SER A 34 -6.67 8.84 -5.36
C SER A 34 -8.08 8.28 -5.45
N LEU A 35 -9.06 9.15 -5.62
CA LEU A 35 -10.46 8.80 -5.81
C LEU A 35 -10.78 8.57 -7.30
N THR A 36 -11.92 7.96 -7.58
CA THR A 36 -12.40 7.68 -8.95
C THR A 36 -12.82 8.95 -9.71
N ASP A 37 -13.19 10.01 -8.99
CA ASP A 37 -13.50 11.34 -9.54
C ASP A 37 -12.25 12.15 -9.95
N GLY A 38 -11.05 11.63 -9.64
CA GLY A 38 -9.77 12.30 -9.89
C GLY A 38 -9.30 13.19 -8.73
N SER A 39 -10.08 13.33 -7.67
CA SER A 39 -9.67 14.01 -6.45
C SER A 39 -8.58 13.21 -5.72
N VAL A 40 -7.71 13.92 -5.01
CA VAL A 40 -6.62 13.31 -4.23
C VAL A 40 -6.70 13.77 -2.79
N LEU A 41 -6.78 12.80 -1.88
CA LEU A 41 -6.78 13.01 -0.45
C LEU A 41 -5.43 12.60 0.14
N TYR A 42 -4.99 13.35 1.13
CA TYR A 42 -3.78 13.05 1.88
C TYR A 42 -4.17 12.84 3.34
N GLY A 43 -3.92 11.65 3.86
CA GLY A 43 -4.29 11.30 5.23
C GLY A 43 -3.79 9.94 5.66
N GLU A 44 -4.01 9.63 6.93
CA GLU A 44 -3.66 8.36 7.54
C GLU A 44 -4.87 7.43 7.50
N ILE A 45 -4.69 6.19 7.08
CA ILE A 45 -5.79 5.21 7.09
C ILE A 45 -5.92 4.68 8.52
N ALA A 46 -6.95 5.13 9.22
CA ALA A 46 -7.30 4.69 10.57
C ALA A 46 -7.90 3.26 10.57
N GLY A 47 -8.55 2.85 9.48
CA GLY A 47 -9.07 1.50 9.36
C GLY A 47 -9.85 1.26 8.07
N PHE A 48 -10.24 0.01 7.86
CA PHE A 48 -11.12 -0.41 6.79
C PHE A 48 -12.17 -1.36 7.36
N ASN A 49 -13.44 -1.06 7.17
CA ASN A 49 -14.54 -1.89 7.66
C ASN A 49 -15.73 -1.80 6.70
N ASP A 50 -16.32 -2.94 6.36
CA ASP A 50 -17.52 -3.06 5.52
C ASP A 50 -17.44 -2.27 4.19
N GLY A 51 -16.29 -2.36 3.51
CA GLY A 51 -16.08 -1.63 2.25
C GLY A 51 -15.86 -0.13 2.42
N VAL A 52 -15.65 0.38 3.64
CA VAL A 52 -15.42 1.81 3.92
C VAL A 52 -14.05 2.02 4.55
N TYR A 53 -13.25 2.90 3.95
CA TYR A 53 -12.00 3.39 4.50
C TYR A 53 -12.24 4.57 5.45
N SER A 54 -11.72 4.45 6.66
CA SER A 54 -11.63 5.55 7.62
C SER A 54 -10.27 6.22 7.46
N VAL A 55 -10.26 7.46 6.97
CA VAL A 55 -9.05 8.25 6.69
C VAL A 55 -9.01 9.47 7.60
N GLN A 56 -8.02 9.54 8.47
CA GLN A 56 -7.73 10.71 9.30
C GLN A 56 -6.90 11.72 8.49
N THR A 57 -7.48 12.88 8.23
CA THR A 57 -6.81 14.02 7.59
C THR A 57 -6.46 15.08 8.62
N LYS A 58 -5.42 15.89 8.36
CA LYS A 58 -5.04 16.99 9.27
C LYS A 58 -6.05 18.13 9.28
N ASP A 59 -6.68 18.41 8.14
CA ASP A 59 -7.53 19.59 7.96
C ASP A 59 -9.00 19.31 8.25
N ALA A 60 -9.51 18.13 7.90
CA ALA A 60 -10.94 17.78 8.02
C ALA A 60 -11.24 16.73 9.09
N GLY A 61 -10.22 16.16 9.74
CA GLY A 61 -10.41 15.11 10.72
C GLY A 61 -10.68 13.73 10.09
N LEU A 62 -11.52 12.91 10.73
CA LEU A 62 -11.85 11.56 10.29
C LEU A 62 -12.85 11.59 9.13
N LEU A 63 -12.43 11.11 7.96
CA LEU A 63 -13.23 10.99 6.75
C LEU A 63 -13.57 9.53 6.49
N GLN A 64 -14.79 9.25 6.01
CA GLN A 64 -15.20 7.92 5.57
C GLN A 64 -15.35 7.91 4.06
N ILE A 65 -14.69 6.95 3.40
CA ILE A 65 -14.63 6.86 1.94
C ILE A 65 -14.98 5.43 1.55
N GLU A 66 -16.02 5.25 0.76
CA GLU A 66 -16.36 3.94 0.21
C GLU A 66 -15.24 3.44 -0.72
N GLU A 67 -14.92 2.16 -0.64
CA GLU A 67 -13.93 1.48 -1.48
C GLU A 67 -14.25 1.64 -2.97
N ALA A 68 -15.53 1.64 -3.34
CA ALA A 68 -15.97 1.88 -4.71
C ALA A 68 -15.53 3.24 -5.28
N ASN A 69 -15.27 4.21 -4.40
CA ASN A 69 -14.81 5.55 -4.77
C ASN A 69 -13.28 5.67 -4.73
N VAL A 70 -12.56 4.65 -4.24
CA VAL A 70 -11.09 4.64 -4.17
C VAL A 70 -10.52 4.03 -5.44
N ARG A 71 -9.69 4.80 -6.14
CA ARG A 71 -8.94 4.34 -7.32
C ARG A 71 -7.60 3.73 -6.93
N SER A 72 -6.85 4.38 -6.05
CA SER A 72 -5.55 3.86 -5.58
C SER A 72 -5.12 4.48 -4.26
N ILE A 73 -4.33 3.73 -3.49
CA ILE A 73 -3.76 4.17 -2.21
C ILE A 73 -2.24 3.99 -2.29
N GLY A 74 -1.50 5.10 -2.23
CA GLY A 74 -0.03 5.12 -2.27
C GLY A 74 0.59 5.68 -0.98
N MET A 75 1.84 5.33 -0.69
CA MET A 75 2.60 5.93 0.41
C MET A 75 3.25 7.24 -0.03
N ILE A 76 3.23 8.26 0.82
CA ILE A 76 3.96 9.50 0.56
C ILE A 76 5.41 9.29 1.04
N GLY A 77 6.35 9.16 0.11
CA GLY A 77 7.78 9.04 0.43
C GLY A 77 8.49 7.84 -0.19
N ASN A 78 7.74 6.82 -0.62
CA ASN A 78 8.26 5.85 -1.57
C ASN A 78 7.83 6.28 -2.98
N GLN A 79 8.77 6.86 -3.73
CA GLN A 79 8.87 6.53 -5.15
C GLN A 79 9.20 5.03 -5.25
N ALA A 80 8.25 4.18 -4.90
CA ALA A 80 8.21 2.82 -5.41
C ALA A 80 7.16 2.89 -6.50
N ALA A 81 7.69 2.95 -7.73
CA ALA A 81 7.11 2.53 -8.97
C ALA A 81 5.62 2.15 -8.90
N GLU A 82 4.84 2.75 -9.79
CA GLU A 82 3.87 1.97 -10.55
C GLU A 82 4.53 0.63 -10.92
N ALA A 83 4.22 -0.43 -10.18
CA ALA A 83 4.03 -1.69 -10.84
C ALA A 83 2.54 -1.68 -11.21
N PRO A 84 2.19 -1.46 -12.49
CA PRO A 84 0.98 -2.07 -12.99
C PRO A 84 0.99 -3.52 -12.50
N LYS A 85 -0.17 -4.06 -12.13
CA LYS A 85 -0.32 -5.51 -12.12
C LYS A 85 -0.05 -5.96 -13.56
N GLU A 86 1.21 -6.21 -13.87
CA GLU A 86 1.60 -7.02 -15.00
C GLU A 86 0.90 -8.35 -14.73
N GLU A 87 -0.21 -8.58 -15.45
CA GLU A 87 -0.40 -9.87 -16.06
C GLU A 87 0.99 -10.35 -16.47
N GLU A 88 1.37 -11.52 -15.96
CA GLU A 88 2.67 -12.13 -16.15
C GLU A 88 2.95 -12.29 -17.65
N TYR A 89 3.36 -11.19 -18.29
CA TYR A 89 3.97 -11.20 -19.58
C TYR A 89 5.37 -11.68 -19.29
N SER A 90 5.49 -13.01 -19.31
CA SER A 90 6.75 -13.69 -19.54
C SER A 90 7.28 -13.19 -20.89
N GLY A 91 7.89 -12.00 -20.89
CA GLY A 91 8.73 -11.55 -21.97
C GLY A 91 9.73 -12.66 -22.26
N PRO A 92 10.13 -12.84 -23.53
CA PRO A 92 10.92 -13.99 -23.95
C PRO A 92 12.05 -14.19 -22.96
N SER A 93 12.04 -15.34 -22.27
CA SER A 93 13.02 -15.66 -21.24
C SER A 93 14.41 -15.44 -21.82
N GLN A 94 15.41 -15.10 -20.99
CA GLN A 94 16.76 -14.81 -21.49
C GLN A 94 17.28 -15.91 -22.44
N ALA A 95 16.84 -17.16 -22.26
CA ALA A 95 17.06 -18.27 -23.18
C ALA A 95 16.51 -18.04 -24.62
N VAL A 96 15.32 -17.47 -24.77
CA VAL A 96 14.70 -17.15 -26.08
C VAL A 96 15.41 -15.97 -26.74
N VAL A 97 15.81 -14.96 -25.98
CA VAL A 97 16.61 -13.84 -26.51
C VAL A 97 17.97 -14.34 -26.97
N GLN A 98 18.61 -15.20 -26.19
CA GLN A 98 19.90 -15.80 -26.54
C GLN A 98 19.79 -16.67 -27.80
N ALA A 99 18.74 -17.51 -27.90
CA ALA A 99 18.48 -18.32 -29.08
C ALA A 99 18.24 -17.47 -30.34
N GLY A 100 17.55 -16.33 -30.20
CA GLY A 100 17.34 -15.37 -31.30
C GLY A 100 18.64 -14.72 -31.77
N VAL A 101 19.52 -14.33 -30.84
CA VAL A 101 20.84 -13.73 -31.16
C VAL A 101 21.75 -14.75 -31.84
N ASP A 102 21.76 -16.01 -31.39
CA ASP A 102 22.58 -17.07 -32.01
C ASP A 102 22.10 -17.43 -33.42
N ALA A 103 20.77 -17.47 -33.63
CA ALA A 103 20.18 -17.70 -34.95
C ALA A 103 20.51 -16.56 -35.92
N LEU A 104 20.43 -15.31 -35.45
CA LEU A 104 20.78 -14.14 -36.25
C LEU A 104 22.28 -14.13 -36.59
N LYS A 105 23.16 -14.49 -35.65
CA LYS A 105 24.60 -14.57 -35.88
C LYS A 105 24.96 -15.59 -36.95
N ARG A 106 24.31 -16.76 -36.96
CA ARG A 106 24.49 -17.76 -38.04
C ARG A 106 23.95 -17.27 -39.37
N ALA A 107 22.79 -16.60 -39.37
CA ALA A 107 22.23 -16.02 -40.58
C ALA A 107 23.17 -14.97 -41.20
N MET A 108 23.82 -14.14 -40.38
CA MET A 108 24.81 -13.16 -40.85
C MET A 108 26.10 -13.82 -41.35
N GLN A 109 26.59 -14.87 -40.70
CA GLN A 109 27.79 -15.62 -41.14
C GLN A 109 27.58 -16.36 -42.45
N ASN A 110 26.35 -16.83 -42.70
CA ASN A 110 25.98 -17.54 -43.92
C ASN A 110 25.42 -16.61 -45.01
N ASN A 111 25.36 -15.30 -44.77
CA ASN A 111 24.88 -14.35 -45.76
C ASN A 111 26.06 -13.78 -46.58
N PRO A 112 26.24 -14.22 -47.84
CA PRO A 112 27.36 -13.80 -48.69
C PRO A 112 27.35 -12.30 -49.02
N ALA A 113 26.22 -11.61 -48.84
CA ALA A 113 26.12 -10.16 -49.00
C ALA A 113 26.92 -9.37 -47.93
N VAL A 114 27.24 -10.00 -46.80
CA VAL A 114 28.00 -9.37 -45.70
C VAL A 114 29.51 -9.61 -45.84
N MET A 115 29.93 -10.56 -46.68
CA MET A 115 31.34 -10.92 -46.92
C MET A 115 31.88 -10.49 -48.30
N GLY A 116 31.07 -9.80 -49.12
CA GLY A 116 31.40 -9.51 -50.50
C GLY A 116 31.63 -8.03 -50.82
N SER A 117 32.80 -7.51 -50.48
CA SER A 117 33.50 -6.43 -51.20
C SER A 117 34.99 -6.51 -50.95
#